data_AF-A0AAE5ZED1-F1
#
_entry.id   AF-A0AAE5ZED1-F1
#
_cell.length_a   1.000
_cell.length_b   1.000
_cell.length_c   1.000
_cell.angle_alpha   90.00
_cell.angle_beta   90.00
_cell.angle_gamma   90.00
#
_symmetry.space_group_name_H-M   'P 1'
#
loop_
_entity.id
_entity.type
_entity.pdbx_description
1 polymer ?
#
loop_
_entity_poly.entity_id
_entity_poly.type
_entity_poly.pdbx_seq_one_letter_code
_entity_poly.pdbx_strand_id
1 'polypeptide(L)' 'MESKTARLTVLIDPEKKKAFEALCAAQDQTPSQVVRQMIRDYLQQYEVDYATRPTLGAPRSVAKERG' A
#
# COMPACT_ATOMS: atom_id res chain seq x y z
N MET A 1 16.96 -0.38 -10.14
CA MET A 1 16.58 -1.24 -9.00
C MET A 1 15.23 -1.85 -9.32
N GLU A 2 15.18 -3.17 -9.44
CA GLU A 2 14.03 -3.92 -9.94
C GLU A 2 12.77 -3.67 -9.09
N SER A 3 11.70 -3.30 -9.77
CA SER A 3 10.38 -3.05 -9.19
C SER A 3 9.87 -4.34 -8.52
N LYS A 4 10.00 -4.43 -7.19
CA LYS A 4 9.43 -5.49 -6.33
C LYS A 4 7.90 -5.41 -6.30
N THR A 5 7.24 -5.56 -7.45
CA THR A 5 5.79 -5.56 -7.56
C THR A 5 5.29 -6.99 -7.76
N ALA A 6 4.67 -7.54 -6.72
CA ALA A 6 3.92 -8.80 -6.80
C ALA A 6 2.43 -8.52 -7.06
N ARG A 7 1.76 -9.39 -7.81
CA ARG A 7 0.30 -9.35 -7.99
C ARG A 7 -0.39 -10.13 -6.87
N LEU A 8 -1.35 -9.51 -6.20
CA LEU A 8 -2.25 -10.13 -5.23
C LEU A 8 -3.64 -10.27 -5.88
N THR A 9 -4.12 -11.51 -6.03
CA THR A 9 -5.47 -11.80 -6.53
C THR A 9 -6.31 -12.33 -5.38
N VAL A 10 -7.47 -11.73 -5.13
CA VAL A 10 -8.40 -12.13 -4.07
C VAL A 10 -9.76 -12.37 -4.69
N LEU A 11 -10.39 -13.48 -4.34
CA LEU A 11 -11.80 -13.73 -4.67
C LEU A 11 -12.67 -13.07 -3.61
N ILE A 12 -13.60 -12.24 -4.06
CA ILE A 12 -14.57 -11.54 -3.22
C ILE A 12 -15.95 -11.69 -3.84
N ASP A 13 -16.96 -11.72 -2.98
CA ASP A 13 -18.36 -11.69 -3.38
C ASP A 13 -18.67 -10.47 -4.28
N PRO A 14 -19.46 -10.63 -5.36
CA PRO A 14 -19.73 -9.56 -6.32
C PRO A 14 -20.46 -8.36 -5.71
N GLU A 15 -21.36 -8.57 -4.74
CA GLU A 15 -22.08 -7.48 -4.09
C GLU A 15 -21.15 -6.68 -3.17
N LYS A 16 -20.28 -7.38 -2.43
CA LYS A 16 -19.23 -6.71 -1.63
C LYS A 16 -18.26 -5.93 -2.51
N LYS A 17 -17.86 -6.47 -3.66
CA LYS A 17 -16.99 -5.78 -4.62
C LYS A 17 -17.60 -4.44 -5.08
N LYS A 18 -18.88 -4.47 -5.49
CA LYS A 18 -19.60 -3.25 -5.92
C LYS A 18 -19.68 -2.22 -4.81
N ALA A 19 -20.04 -2.64 -3.60
CA ALA A 19 -20.11 -1.74 -2.45
C ALA A 19 -18.74 -1.11 -2.13
N PHE A 20 -17.67 -1.90 -2.19
CA PHE A 20 -16.32 -1.42 -1.97
C PHE A 20 -15.86 -0.43 -3.05
N GLU A 21 -16.12 -0.72 -4.33
CA GLU A 21 -15.80 0.17 -5.45
C GLU A 21 -16.56 1.49 -5.35
N ALA A 22 -17.85 1.45 -4.99
CA ALA A 22 -18.66 2.66 -4.79
C ALA A 22 -18.15 3.51 -3.62
N LEU A 23 -17.77 2.87 -2.51
CA LEU A 23 -17.20 3.54 -1.34
C LEU A 23 -15.84 4.19 -1.66
N CYS A 24 -14.99 3.52 -2.43
CA CYS A 24 -13.72 4.07 -2.89
C CYS A 24 -13.94 5.28 -3.81
N ALA A 25 -14.88 5.16 -4.77
CA ALA A 25 -15.22 6.23 -5.70
C ALA A 25 -15.78 7.48 -4.98
N ALA A 26 -16.59 7.28 -3.92
CA ALA A 26 -17.11 8.37 -3.11
C ALA A 26 -16.04 9.16 -2.32
N GLN A 27 -14.85 8.59 -2.18
CA GLN A 27 -13.72 9.18 -1.46
C GLN A 27 -12.57 9.59 -2.39
N ASP A 28 -12.79 9.59 -3.72
CA ASP A 28 -11.76 9.85 -4.73
C ASP A 28 -10.53 8.92 -4.61
N GLN A 29 -10.74 7.69 -4.13
CA GLN A 29 -9.69 6.70 -3.97
C GLN A 29 -9.86 5.53 -4.93
N THR A 30 -8.75 4.91 -5.32
CA THR A 30 -8.81 3.65 -6.07
C THR A 30 -8.84 2.45 -5.12
N PRO A 31 -9.57 1.36 -5.44
CA PRO A 31 -9.59 0.14 -4.63
C PRO A 31 -8.18 -0.37 -4.28
N SER A 32 -7.26 -0.32 -5.24
CA SER A 32 -5.87 -0.73 -5.07
C SER A 32 -5.11 0.10 -4.04
N GLN A 33 -5.38 1.41 -3.93
CA GLN A 33 -4.76 2.27 -2.91
C GLN A 33 -5.29 1.92 -1.52
N VAL A 34 -6.60 1.74 -1.39
CA VAL A 34 -7.24 1.38 -0.11
C VAL A 34 -6.74 0.01 0.37
N VAL A 35 -6.72 -1.00 -0.51
CA VAL A 35 -6.22 -2.34 -0.16
C VAL A 35 -4.74 -2.31 0.26
N ARG A 36 -3.90 -1.53 -0.43
CA ARG A 36 -2.49 -1.36 -0.03
C ARG A 36 -2.36 -0.71 1.35
N GLN A 37 -3.19 0.29 1.65
CA GLN A 37 -3.22 0.92 2.96
C GLN A 37 -3.65 -0.09 4.03
N MET A 38 -4.74 -0.82 3.81
CA MET A 38 -5.22 -1.87 4.71
C MET A 38 -4.15 -2.93 4.98
N ILE A 39 -3.41 -3.39 3.96
CA ILE A 39 -2.31 -4.34 4.14
C ILE A 39 -1.22 -3.75 5.04
N ARG A 40 -0.83 -2.49 4.84
CA ARG A 40 0.20 -1.83 5.67
C ARG A 40 -0.25 -1.68 7.12
N ASP A 41 -1.47 -1.20 7.34
CA ASP A 41 -2.02 -1.04 8.69
C ASP A 41 -2.15 -2.38 9.41
N TYR A 42 -2.58 -3.42 8.68
CA TYR A 42 -2.68 -4.78 9.23
C TYR A 42 -1.31 -5.32 9.62
N LEU A 43 -0.29 -5.23 8.75
CA LEU A 43 1.07 -5.66 9.09
C LEU A 43 1.64 -4.88 10.29
N GLN A 44 1.34 -3.58 10.38
CA GLN A 44 1.75 -2.74 11.52
C GLN A 44 1.06 -3.17 12.81
N GLN A 45 -0.24 -3.48 12.77
CA GLN A 45 -1.01 -3.89 13.94
C GLN A 45 -0.49 -5.20 14.56
N TYR A 46 0.03 -6.12 13.74
CA TYR A 46 0.58 -7.39 14.19
C TYR A 46 2.12 -7.37 14.32
N GLU A 47 2.74 -6.19 14.25
CA GLU A 47 4.19 -6.00 14.40
C GLU A 47 5.04 -6.87 13.45
N VAL A 48 4.52 -7.17 12.26
CA VAL A 48 5.21 -7.98 11.27
C VAL A 48 6.27 -7.12 10.58
N ASP A 49 7.54 -7.50 10.72
CA ASP A 49 8.63 -6.85 10.02
C ASP A 49 8.77 -7.37 8.58
N TYR A 50 9.03 -6.45 7.64
CA TYR A 50 9.25 -6.79 6.24
C TYR A 50 10.32 -5.88 5.63
N ALA A 51 11.14 -6.43 4.74
CA ALA A 51 12.37 -5.81 4.21
C ALA A 51 12.17 -4.47 3.46
N THR A 52 10.93 -4.08 3.16
CA THR A 52 10.58 -2.82 2.49
C THR A 52 9.74 -1.89 3.36
N ARG A 53 9.67 -2.14 4.68
CA ARG A 53 8.97 -1.27 5.62
C ARG A 53 9.55 0.13 5.48
N PRO A 54 8.76 1.13 5.05
CA PRO A 54 9.26 2.49 5.03
C PRO A 54 9.51 2.87 6.48
N THR A 55 10.78 3.02 6.85
CA THR A 55 11.16 3.66 8.10
C THR A 55 10.65 5.11 8.00
N LEU A 56 9.46 5.37 8.54
CA LEU A 56 8.98 6.74 8.79
C LEU A 56 10.01 7.39 9.73
N GLY A 57 11.05 8.01 9.16
CA GLY A 57 12.15 8.57 9.93
C GLY A 57 13.53 8.56 9.28
N ALA A 58 13.76 7.89 8.13
CA ALA A 58 15.04 8.06 7.45
C ALA A 58 15.06 9.44 6.75
N PRO A 59 15.92 10.40 7.18
CA PRO A 59 16.07 11.64 6.44
C PRO A 59 16.54 11.29 5.04
N ARG A 60 15.80 11.79 4.04
CA ARG A 60 16.15 11.73 2.62
C ARG A 60 17.60 12.20 2.51
N SER A 61 18.52 11.28 2.26
CA SER A 61 19.93 11.59 2.07
C SER A 61 20.04 12.48 0.84
N VAL A 62 20.11 13.79 1.10
CA VAL A 62 20.55 14.81 0.17
C VAL A 62 22.05 14.61 -0.09
N ALA A 63 22.40 13.56 -0.81
CA ALA A 63 23.74 13.39 -1.38
C ALA A 63 23.83 14.26 -2.63
N LYS A 64 24.04 15.55 -2.34
CA LYS A 64 24.46 16.64 -3.21
C LYS A 64 25.57 16.20 -4.17
N GLU A 65 25.29 16.27 -5.47
CA GLU A 65 26.29 16.42 -6.53
C GLU A 65 27.25 17.57 -6.16
N ARG A 66 28.52 17.23 -5.93
CA ARG A 66 29.67 18.11 -6.14
C ARG A 66 30.86 17.24 -6.55
N GLY A 67 31.34 17.49 -7.77
CA GLY A 67 32.50 16.87 -8.39
C GLY A 67 32.51 17.25 -9.85
#